data_AF-A0AA97DZ59-F1
#
_entry.id   AF-A0AA97DZ59-F1
#
_cell.length_a   1.000
_cell.length_b   1.000
_cell.length_c   1.000
_cell.angle_alpha   90.00
_cell.angle_beta   90.00
_cell.angle_gamma   90.00
#
_symmetry.space_group_name_H-M   'P 1'
#
loop_
_entity.id
_entity.type
_entity.pdbx_description
1 polymer ?
#
loop_
_entity_poly.entity_id
_entity_poly.type
_entity_poly.pdbx_seq_one_letter_code
_entity_poly.pdbx_strand_id
1 'polypeptide(L)'
;MLASMPIAATLGIGTIKKAMQTSFTVSHNGNGITIGNALYDQLQHYSESAADIRTGAALKKLIDNRDRQDAPLRFAIVYPYSSHNYQLRDWLSRVGINPDEDVQITVVPPVKMLDALKSGEIDGYCVGEPWNSLAVEQGVGHMLVTGYEIWGSTPEKVFGVNSLWAEQNELAHLAVIRALEKACAWVDEAKNQTELLEILSHPDYLNCTVEQLVYGFSAIKPKGQFDWPMEAYQRFSGSEINKPLPSYALWIMAQMHRWQQLEEVPSLNEVAEQVYRKDLYYKALGLDVEKDDSWRLSSSSESNWLEAVSTGSVFLHPEGILKGFSE
;
A
#
# COMPACT_ATOMS: atom_id res chain seq x y z
N MET A 1 -5.07 8.59 -6.29
CA MET A 1 -5.65 8.23 -4.98
C MET A 1 -5.11 6.89 -4.52
N LEU A 2 -5.35 6.48 -3.28
CA LEU A 2 -4.93 5.15 -2.78
C LEU A 2 -5.71 4.05 -3.51
N ALA A 3 -5.06 2.93 -3.84
CA ALA A 3 -5.61 1.82 -4.61
C ALA A 3 -6.95 1.28 -4.06
N SER A 4 -7.12 1.30 -2.74
CA SER A 4 -8.33 0.85 -2.05
C SER A 4 -9.50 1.83 -2.09
N MET A 5 -9.26 3.12 -2.35
CA MET A 5 -10.31 4.15 -2.24
C MET A 5 -11.41 4.03 -3.31
N PRO A 6 -11.15 3.67 -4.59
CA PRO A 6 -12.22 3.44 -5.55
C PRO A 6 -13.19 2.33 -5.12
N ILE A 7 -12.68 1.29 -4.46
CA ILE A 7 -13.48 0.19 -3.91
C ILE A 7 -14.31 0.70 -2.74
N ALA A 8 -13.66 1.35 -1.75
CA ALA A 8 -14.34 1.89 -0.58
C ALA A 8 -15.45 2.87 -0.96
N ALA A 9 -15.20 3.78 -1.90
CA ALA A 9 -16.20 4.73 -2.39
C ALA A 9 -17.37 4.05 -3.09
N THR A 10 -17.10 3.05 -3.94
CA THR A 10 -18.13 2.29 -4.66
C THR A 10 -19.05 1.54 -3.71
N LEU A 11 -18.48 0.98 -2.64
CA LEU A 11 -19.22 0.21 -1.63
C LEU A 11 -19.81 1.09 -0.52
N GLY A 12 -19.45 2.37 -0.42
CA GLY A 12 -19.93 3.28 0.62
C GLY A 12 -19.23 3.11 1.96
N ILE A 13 -18.01 2.58 1.95
CA ILE A 13 -17.21 2.28 3.14
C ILE A 13 -16.47 3.56 3.56
N GLY A 14 -16.85 4.12 4.70
CA GLY A 14 -16.24 5.31 5.29
C GLY A 14 -16.41 6.61 4.49
N THR A 15 -17.26 6.60 3.47
CA THR A 15 -17.57 7.77 2.63
C THR A 15 -18.94 7.60 1.97
N ILE A 16 -19.42 8.65 1.30
CA ILE A 16 -20.68 8.61 0.54
C ILE A 16 -20.52 7.60 -0.61
N LYS A 17 -21.46 6.64 -0.67
CA LYS A 17 -21.50 5.64 -1.73
C LYS A 17 -21.56 6.31 -3.10
N LYS A 18 -20.51 6.11 -3.90
CA LYS A 18 -20.36 6.66 -5.23
C LYS A 18 -19.59 5.69 -6.10
N ALA A 19 -20.19 5.29 -7.23
CA ALA A 19 -19.51 4.46 -8.21
C ALA A 19 -18.24 5.17 -8.71
N MET A 20 -17.10 4.56 -8.39
CA MET A 20 -15.77 4.98 -8.78
C MET A 20 -15.09 3.83 -9.50
N GLN A 21 -14.15 4.15 -10.38
CA GLN A 21 -13.32 3.17 -11.06
C GLN A 21 -11.90 3.70 -11.23
N THR A 22 -10.95 2.78 -11.37
CA THR A 22 -9.60 3.04 -11.84
C THR A 22 -9.37 2.30 -13.14
N SER A 23 -8.78 2.99 -14.11
CA SER A 23 -8.36 2.43 -15.40
C SER A 23 -6.85 2.54 -15.62
N PHE A 24 -6.11 2.91 -14.58
CA PHE A 24 -4.65 3.03 -14.62
C PHE A 24 -4.07 2.96 -13.21
N THR A 25 -3.16 2.03 -12.99
CA THR A 25 -2.34 2.01 -11.78
C THR A 25 -1.15 2.93 -12.00
N VAL A 26 -0.96 3.90 -11.11
CA VAL A 26 0.10 4.91 -11.24
C VAL A 26 1.42 4.38 -10.69
N SER A 27 1.38 3.62 -9.61
CA SER A 27 2.58 3.05 -9.04
C SER A 27 2.32 1.80 -8.22
N HIS A 28 3.35 0.96 -8.13
CA HIS A 28 3.43 -0.12 -7.14
C HIS A 28 4.46 0.22 -6.07
N ASN A 29 4.28 -0.40 -4.90
CA ASN A 29 5.23 -0.42 -3.79
C ASN A 29 5.65 0.99 -3.30
N GLY A 30 6.80 1.08 -2.62
CA GLY A 30 7.27 2.31 -1.98
C GLY A 30 6.76 2.52 -0.56
N ASN A 31 6.02 1.56 0.01
CA ASN A 31 5.61 1.59 1.42
C ASN A 31 6.65 0.93 2.32
N GLY A 32 6.68 1.33 3.59
CA GLY A 32 7.50 0.73 4.63
C GLY A 32 6.85 0.83 6.00
N ILE A 33 7.29 0.00 6.93
CA ILE A 33 6.99 0.11 8.36
C ILE A 33 8.24 0.63 9.07
N THR A 34 8.10 1.72 9.82
CA THR A 34 9.18 2.40 10.53
C THR A 34 8.80 2.60 11.99
N ILE A 35 9.75 2.41 12.90
CA ILE A 35 9.56 2.65 14.34
C ILE A 35 10.56 3.67 14.87
N GLY A 36 10.23 4.35 15.96
CA GLY A 36 11.09 5.34 16.61
C GLY A 36 12.21 4.67 17.41
N ASN A 37 13.29 5.42 17.65
CA ASN A 37 14.47 4.92 18.37
C ASN A 37 14.12 4.34 19.75
N ALA A 38 13.22 4.99 20.50
CA ALA A 38 12.81 4.53 21.83
C ALA A 38 12.13 3.16 21.83
N LEU A 39 11.33 2.85 20.81
CA LEU A 39 10.75 1.51 20.65
C LEU A 39 11.83 0.54 20.17
N TYR A 40 12.67 0.95 19.21
CA TYR A 40 13.75 0.11 18.67
C TYR A 40 14.71 -0.38 19.77
N ASP A 41 15.13 0.51 20.68
CA ASP A 41 15.99 0.18 21.82
C ASP A 41 15.33 -0.83 22.77
N GLN A 42 14.02 -0.74 22.99
CA GLN A 42 13.29 -1.74 23.76
C GLN A 42 13.28 -3.09 23.05
N LEU A 43 13.02 -3.11 21.73
CA LEU A 43 12.97 -4.35 20.95
C LEU A 43 14.30 -5.10 20.96
N GLN A 44 15.44 -4.40 21.06
CA GLN A 44 16.75 -5.05 21.19
C GLN A 44 16.84 -5.99 22.40
N HIS A 45 16.15 -5.67 23.51
CA HIS A 45 16.14 -6.50 24.71
C HIS A 45 15.31 -7.79 24.55
N TYR A 46 14.36 -7.79 23.61
CA TYR A 46 13.48 -8.92 23.31
C TYR A 46 13.88 -9.67 22.04
N SER A 47 14.91 -9.22 21.34
CA SER A 47 15.40 -9.81 20.09
C SER A 47 16.59 -10.73 20.33
N GLU A 48 16.60 -11.88 19.68
CA GLU A 48 17.78 -12.76 19.57
C GLU A 48 18.55 -12.49 18.27
N SER A 49 17.88 -11.85 17.30
CA SER A 49 18.43 -11.53 15.99
C SER A 49 17.81 -10.24 15.43
N ALA A 50 18.48 -9.63 14.44
CA ALA A 50 17.89 -8.52 13.69
C ALA A 50 16.59 -8.93 12.96
N ALA A 51 16.43 -10.21 12.60
CA ALA A 51 15.23 -10.71 11.96
C ALA A 51 14.01 -10.69 12.90
N ASP A 52 14.21 -10.88 14.21
CA ASP A 52 13.12 -10.83 15.20
C ASP A 52 12.48 -9.43 15.26
N ILE A 53 13.30 -8.39 15.15
CA ILE A 53 12.83 -7.00 15.11
C ILE A 53 12.08 -6.75 13.79
N ARG A 54 12.66 -7.17 12.66
CA ARG A 54 12.08 -6.94 11.32
C ARG A 54 10.75 -7.68 11.11
N THR A 55 10.63 -8.90 11.61
CA THR A 55 9.41 -9.70 11.49
C THR A 55 8.33 -9.30 12.49
N GLY A 56 8.66 -8.52 13.52
CA GLY A 56 7.75 -8.17 14.61
C GLY A 56 7.73 -9.18 15.76
N ALA A 57 8.52 -10.26 15.70
CA ALA A 57 8.59 -11.25 16.78
C ALA A 57 9.09 -10.63 18.11
N ALA A 58 10.08 -9.73 18.05
CA ALA A 58 10.52 -8.99 19.23
C ALA A 58 9.43 -8.04 19.75
N LEU A 59 8.62 -7.46 18.86
CA LEU A 59 7.48 -6.61 19.23
C LEU A 59 6.40 -7.41 19.96
N LYS A 60 6.10 -8.63 19.49
CA LYS A 60 5.17 -9.54 20.17
C LYS A 60 5.66 -9.87 21.58
N LYS A 61 6.93 -10.27 21.70
CA LYS A 61 7.56 -10.55 23.00
C LYS A 61 7.51 -9.33 23.94
N LEU A 62 7.78 -8.12 23.43
CA LEU A 62 7.64 -6.89 24.21
C LEU A 62 6.20 -6.73 24.70
N ILE A 63 5.20 -6.74 23.81
CA ILE A 63 3.78 -6.56 24.15
C ILE A 63 3.32 -7.58 25.20
N ASP A 64 3.70 -8.86 25.08
CA ASP A 64 3.34 -9.92 26.02
C ASP A 64 3.89 -9.70 27.44
N ASN A 65 4.96 -8.92 27.57
CA ASN A 65 5.60 -8.61 28.85
C ASN A 65 5.23 -7.21 29.38
N ARG A 66 4.37 -6.46 28.70
CA ARG A 66 3.89 -5.16 29.17
C ARG A 66 2.77 -5.31 30.17
N ASP A 67 2.70 -4.38 31.12
CA ASP A 67 1.59 -4.32 32.04
C ASP A 67 0.35 -3.78 31.32
N ARG A 68 -0.83 -4.31 31.63
CA ARG A 68 -2.11 -3.83 31.04
C ARG A 68 -2.41 -2.36 31.35
N GLN A 69 -1.73 -1.76 32.32
CA GLN A 69 -1.87 -0.35 32.68
C GLN A 69 -0.98 0.56 31.82
N ASP A 70 0.00 0.00 31.11
CA ASP A 70 0.85 0.75 30.22
C ASP A 70 0.03 1.36 29.08
N ALA A 71 0.44 2.54 28.63
CA ALA A 71 -0.15 3.13 27.43
C ALA A 71 0.11 2.20 26.21
N PRO A 72 -0.90 1.96 25.36
CA PRO A 72 -0.73 1.12 24.18
C PRO A 72 0.32 1.70 23.24
N LEU A 73 1.04 0.83 22.51
CA LEU A 73 1.91 1.30 21.43
C LEU A 73 1.05 1.91 20.33
N ARG A 74 1.43 3.09 19.86
CA ARG A 74 0.71 3.86 18.86
C ARG A 74 1.40 3.76 17.51
N PHE A 75 0.71 3.18 16.53
CA PHE A 75 1.17 3.12 15.16
C PHE A 75 0.33 4.04 14.28
N ALA A 76 0.97 4.84 13.43
CA ALA A 76 0.25 5.70 12.50
C ALA A 76 0.10 5.10 11.10
N ILE A 77 -1.01 5.46 10.47
CA ILE A 77 -1.35 5.20 9.06
C ILE A 77 -1.86 6.50 8.44
N VAL A 78 -1.95 6.56 7.11
CA VAL A 78 -2.39 7.78 6.41
C VAL A 78 -3.90 7.86 6.21
N TYR A 79 -4.59 6.71 6.16
CA TYR A 79 -6.04 6.61 5.95
C TYR A 79 -6.54 5.21 6.33
N PRO A 80 -7.71 5.05 6.97
CA PRO A 80 -8.19 3.74 7.44
C PRO A 80 -8.39 2.70 6.32
N TYR A 81 -8.78 3.13 5.12
CA TYR A 81 -8.99 2.24 3.98
C TYR A 81 -7.82 2.41 3.01
N SER A 82 -6.63 1.98 3.41
CA SER A 82 -5.38 2.16 2.65
C SER A 82 -4.48 0.93 2.67
N SER A 83 -3.63 0.79 1.64
CA SER A 83 -2.54 -0.18 1.60
C SER A 83 -1.68 -0.15 2.87
N HIS A 84 -1.37 1.04 3.37
CA HIS A 84 -0.59 1.24 4.59
C HIS A 84 -1.23 0.59 5.82
N ASN A 85 -2.54 0.78 6.01
CA ASN A 85 -3.27 0.16 7.12
C ASN A 85 -3.22 -1.36 7.01
N TYR A 86 -3.55 -1.90 5.85
CA TYR A 86 -3.61 -3.34 5.66
C TYR A 86 -2.24 -4.02 5.71
N GLN A 87 -1.18 -3.37 5.21
CA GLN A 87 0.20 -3.86 5.33
C GLN A 87 0.68 -3.88 6.77
N LEU A 88 0.40 -2.82 7.55
CA LEU A 88 0.71 -2.77 8.98
C LEU A 88 -0.02 -3.88 9.73
N ARG A 89 -1.34 -4.02 9.49
CA ARG A 89 -2.17 -5.04 10.14
C ARG A 89 -1.73 -6.45 9.77
N ASP A 90 -1.41 -6.71 8.50
CA ASP A 90 -0.88 -8.00 8.06
C ASP A 90 0.45 -8.31 8.77
N TRP A 91 1.41 -7.36 8.80
CA TRP A 91 2.68 -7.51 9.50
C TRP A 91 2.51 -7.84 11.00
N LEU A 92 1.63 -7.12 11.70
CA LEU A 92 1.32 -7.39 13.12
C LEU A 92 0.69 -8.77 13.30
N SER A 93 -0.30 -9.12 12.47
CA SER A 93 -1.06 -10.36 12.61
C SER A 93 -0.22 -11.62 12.34
N ARG A 94 0.81 -11.53 11.47
CA ARG A 94 1.74 -12.65 11.17
C ARG A 94 2.52 -13.15 12.39
N VAL A 95 2.70 -12.31 13.41
CA VAL A 95 3.34 -12.67 14.69
C VAL A 95 2.34 -12.79 15.83
N GLY A 96 1.05 -12.81 15.52
CA GLY A 96 -0.04 -12.97 16.48
C GLY A 96 -0.35 -11.73 17.31
N ILE A 97 0.03 -10.53 16.85
CA ILE A 97 -0.42 -9.26 17.46
C ILE A 97 -1.78 -8.90 16.85
N ASN A 98 -2.80 -8.73 17.68
CA ASN A 98 -4.11 -8.25 17.27
C ASN A 98 -4.06 -6.72 17.06
N PRO A 99 -4.18 -6.21 15.82
CA PRO A 99 -4.03 -4.78 15.55
C PRO A 99 -5.16 -3.90 16.11
N ASP A 100 -6.27 -4.49 16.55
CA ASP A 100 -7.41 -3.76 17.14
C ASP A 100 -7.43 -3.81 18.68
N GLU A 101 -6.61 -4.66 19.30
CA GLU A 101 -6.60 -4.88 20.76
C GLU A 101 -5.23 -4.62 21.40
N ASP A 102 -4.14 -5.08 20.76
CA ASP A 102 -2.80 -5.07 21.36
C ASP A 102 -2.03 -3.76 21.09
N VAL A 103 -2.48 -2.98 20.10
CA VAL A 103 -1.88 -1.69 19.72
C VAL A 103 -2.97 -0.67 19.39
N GLN A 104 -2.60 0.60 19.33
CA GLN A 104 -3.47 1.67 18.87
C GLN A 104 -3.04 2.11 17.46
N ILE A 105 -3.90 1.95 16.46
CA ILE A 105 -3.68 2.48 15.11
C ILE A 105 -4.38 3.83 14.97
N THR A 106 -3.63 4.88 14.60
CA THR A 106 -4.14 6.25 14.44
C THR A 106 -3.85 6.82 13.06
N VAL A 107 -4.61 7.84 12.65
CA VAL A 107 -4.40 8.53 11.37
C VAL A 107 -3.54 9.77 11.58
N VAL A 108 -2.39 9.83 10.92
CA VAL A 108 -1.50 11.00 10.92
C VAL A 108 -1.22 11.39 9.46
N PRO A 109 -1.32 12.69 9.10
CA PRO A 109 -0.92 13.14 7.77
C PRO A 109 0.56 12.84 7.51
N PRO A 110 0.95 12.36 6.31
CA PRO A 110 2.34 11.96 6.02
C PRO A 110 3.38 13.02 6.39
N VAL A 111 3.10 14.29 6.07
CA VAL A 111 4.00 15.43 6.36
C VAL A 111 4.26 15.67 7.86
N LYS A 112 3.47 15.06 8.75
CA LYS A 112 3.61 15.14 10.21
C LYS A 112 4.20 13.87 10.84
N MET A 113 4.40 12.79 10.07
CA MET A 113 4.82 11.50 10.61
C MET A 113 6.16 11.58 11.35
N LEU A 114 7.15 12.28 10.78
CA LEU A 114 8.47 12.41 11.39
C LEU A 114 8.41 13.19 12.69
N ASP A 115 7.67 14.29 12.75
CA ASP A 115 7.55 15.10 13.97
C ASP A 115 6.77 14.35 15.06
N ALA A 116 5.73 13.60 14.68
CA ALA A 116 4.99 12.74 15.59
C ALA A 116 5.88 11.61 16.15
N LEU A 117 6.74 11.02 15.33
CA LEU A 117 7.71 10.01 15.76
C LEU A 117 8.76 10.60 16.71
N LYS A 118 9.35 11.75 16.35
CA LYS A 118 10.37 12.45 17.15
C LYS A 118 9.86 12.88 18.52
N SER A 119 8.61 13.35 18.59
CA SER A 119 7.98 13.80 19.83
C SER A 119 7.47 12.64 20.70
N GLY A 120 7.49 11.40 20.19
CA GLY A 120 6.89 10.26 20.85
C GLY A 120 5.37 10.35 20.92
N GLU A 121 4.72 11.04 19.98
CA GLU A 121 3.26 10.96 19.78
C GLU A 121 2.85 9.61 19.16
N ILE A 122 3.76 9.01 18.40
CA ILE A 122 3.62 7.66 17.83
C ILE A 122 4.92 6.88 18.04
N ASP A 123 4.80 5.57 18.16
CA ASP A 123 5.93 4.65 18.35
C ASP A 123 6.41 4.06 17.00
N GLY A 124 5.55 4.08 15.99
CA GLY A 124 5.87 3.73 14.62
C GLY A 124 4.78 4.10 13.63
N TYR A 125 4.97 3.76 12.35
CA TYR A 125 3.99 4.00 11.30
C TYR A 125 4.20 3.09 10.09
N CYS A 126 3.16 3.00 9.26
CA CYS A 126 3.28 2.53 7.88
C CYS A 126 2.90 3.65 6.90
N VAL A 127 3.78 3.96 5.97
CA VAL A 127 3.63 5.08 5.02
C VAL A 127 4.42 4.82 3.74
N GLY A 128 4.07 5.48 2.64
CA GLY A 128 4.88 5.57 1.43
C GLY A 128 6.12 6.45 1.59
N GLU A 129 7.09 6.35 0.69
CA GLU A 129 8.23 7.26 0.63
C GLU A 129 7.80 8.73 0.39
N PRO A 130 8.65 9.73 0.77
CA PRO A 130 10.01 9.62 1.31
C PRO A 130 10.11 9.46 2.83
N TRP A 131 8.98 9.31 3.53
CA TRP A 131 8.94 9.47 5.00
C TRP A 131 9.66 8.35 5.75
N ASN A 132 9.74 7.13 5.20
CA ASN A 132 10.53 6.05 5.83
C ASN A 132 12.02 6.36 5.71
N SER A 133 12.46 6.70 4.51
CA SER A 133 13.87 7.00 4.26
C SER A 133 14.37 8.23 5.02
N LEU A 134 13.54 9.28 5.10
CA LEU A 134 13.88 10.48 5.86
C LEU A 134 13.98 10.23 7.37
N ALA A 135 13.20 9.30 7.93
CA ALA A 135 13.33 8.96 9.34
C ALA A 135 14.68 8.31 9.66
N VAL A 136 15.18 7.47 8.76
CA VAL A 136 16.49 6.82 8.88
C VAL A 136 17.61 7.82 8.64
N GLU A 137 17.53 8.62 7.59
CA GLU A 137 18.53 9.64 7.25
C GLU A 137 18.70 10.66 8.40
N GLN A 138 17.60 11.10 9.00
CA GLN A 138 17.62 12.05 10.13
C GLN A 138 17.91 11.38 11.48
N GLY A 139 18.10 10.06 11.52
CA GLY A 139 18.44 9.31 12.72
C GLY A 139 17.32 9.28 13.77
N VAL A 140 16.06 9.37 13.35
CA VAL A 140 14.89 9.46 14.25
C VAL A 140 14.05 8.19 14.31
N GLY A 141 14.29 7.27 13.39
CA GLY A 141 13.66 5.97 13.40
C GLY A 141 14.39 4.93 12.55
N HIS A 142 13.91 3.70 12.66
CA HIS A 142 14.41 2.53 11.98
C HIS A 142 13.30 1.92 11.13
N MET A 143 13.52 1.85 9.82
CA MET A 143 12.62 1.09 8.94
C MET A 143 12.85 -0.41 9.14
N LEU A 144 11.79 -1.17 9.33
CA LEU A 144 11.83 -2.60 9.72
C LEU A 144 11.61 -3.53 8.53
N VAL A 145 10.65 -3.19 7.68
CA VAL A 145 10.21 -4.02 6.56
C VAL A 145 9.62 -3.15 5.46
N THR A 146 9.83 -3.55 4.20
CA THR A 146 9.20 -2.91 3.03
C THR A 146 7.81 -3.51 2.78
N GLY A 147 6.88 -2.74 2.21
CA GLY A 147 5.58 -3.26 1.78
C GLY A 147 5.69 -4.39 0.74
N TYR A 148 6.78 -4.40 -0.04
CA TYR A 148 7.09 -5.47 -0.99
C TYR A 148 7.47 -6.78 -0.31
N GLU A 149 8.18 -6.75 0.80
CA GLU A 149 8.45 -7.97 1.58
C GLU A 149 7.19 -8.53 2.25
N ILE A 150 6.16 -7.69 2.43
CA ILE A 150 4.87 -8.13 2.97
C ILE A 150 4.01 -8.74 1.85
N TRP A 151 3.82 -8.04 0.72
CA TRP A 151 2.82 -8.41 -0.31
C TRP A 151 3.38 -8.65 -1.73
N GLY A 152 4.68 -8.53 -1.94
CA GLY A 152 5.29 -8.47 -3.26
C GLY A 152 4.88 -7.21 -4.02
N SER A 153 4.89 -7.30 -5.35
CA SER A 153 4.50 -6.18 -6.23
C SER A 153 3.00 -5.90 -6.12
N THR A 154 2.63 -4.76 -5.53
CA THR A 154 1.22 -4.39 -5.27
C THR A 154 0.92 -2.93 -5.64
N PRO A 155 -0.29 -2.65 -6.17
CA PRO A 155 -0.71 -1.31 -6.52
C PRO A 155 -0.85 -0.46 -5.28
N GLU A 156 -0.28 0.73 -5.37
CA GLU A 156 -0.25 1.66 -4.25
C GLU A 156 -1.05 2.92 -4.60
N LYS A 157 -0.64 3.65 -5.65
CA LYS A 157 -1.43 4.77 -6.19
C LYS A 157 -2.14 4.39 -7.50
N VAL A 158 -3.38 4.84 -7.64
CA VAL A 158 -4.22 4.64 -8.83
C VAL A 158 -4.85 5.94 -9.32
N PHE A 159 -5.14 6.00 -10.62
CA PHE A 159 -5.95 7.06 -11.23
C PHE A 159 -7.43 6.69 -11.15
N GLY A 160 -8.07 7.10 -10.05
CA GLY A 160 -9.48 6.86 -9.84
C GLY A 160 -10.35 8.03 -10.30
N VAL A 161 -11.44 7.70 -10.99
CA VAL A 161 -12.43 8.65 -11.51
C VAL A 161 -13.83 8.20 -11.17
N ASN A 162 -14.78 9.13 -11.22
CA ASN A 162 -16.19 8.77 -11.12
C ASN A 162 -16.64 7.99 -12.36
N SER A 163 -17.36 6.88 -12.17
CA SER A 163 -17.76 6.01 -13.29
C SER A 163 -18.66 6.71 -14.30
N LEU A 164 -19.61 7.54 -13.84
CA LEU A 164 -20.49 8.31 -14.73
C LEU A 164 -19.70 9.35 -15.54
N TRP A 165 -18.73 10.02 -14.93
CA TRP A 165 -17.87 10.97 -15.66
C TRP A 165 -17.09 10.25 -16.75
N ALA A 166 -16.52 9.08 -16.45
CA ALA A 166 -15.72 8.32 -17.41
C ALA A 166 -16.55 7.82 -18.60
N GLU A 167 -17.80 7.40 -18.37
CA GLU A 167 -18.75 7.04 -19.42
C GLU A 167 -19.10 8.25 -20.30
N GLN A 168 -19.37 9.40 -19.69
CA GLN A 168 -19.75 10.63 -20.40
C GLN A 168 -18.56 11.30 -21.13
N ASN A 169 -17.33 11.00 -20.74
CA ASN A 169 -16.11 11.65 -21.23
C ASN A 169 -15.08 10.64 -21.76
N GLU A 170 -15.53 9.57 -22.41
CA GLU A 170 -14.69 8.43 -22.79
C GLU A 170 -13.43 8.85 -23.57
N LEU A 171 -13.55 9.71 -24.58
CA LEU A 171 -12.40 10.14 -25.39
C LEU A 171 -11.32 10.86 -24.55
N ALA A 172 -11.74 11.74 -23.64
CA ALA A 172 -10.85 12.44 -22.74
C ALA A 172 -10.23 11.48 -21.73
N HIS A 173 -11.02 10.54 -21.21
CA HIS A 173 -10.55 9.52 -20.28
C HIS A 173 -9.45 8.65 -20.89
N LEU A 174 -9.66 8.12 -22.10
CA LEU A 174 -8.65 7.34 -22.81
C LEU A 174 -7.41 8.16 -23.17
N ALA A 175 -7.56 9.47 -23.44
CA ALA A 175 -6.43 10.36 -23.67
C ALA A 175 -5.58 10.56 -22.40
N VAL A 176 -6.21 10.70 -21.24
CA VAL A 176 -5.51 10.80 -19.95
C VAL A 176 -4.77 9.51 -19.64
N ILE A 177 -5.35 8.33 -19.89
CA ILE A 177 -4.66 7.04 -19.70
C ILE A 177 -3.38 6.99 -20.54
N ARG A 178 -3.44 7.37 -21.83
CA ARG A 178 -2.23 7.44 -22.69
C ARG A 178 -1.20 8.45 -22.21
N ALA A 179 -1.65 9.58 -21.65
CA ALA A 179 -0.75 10.60 -21.12
C ALA A 179 -0.05 10.11 -19.85
N LEU A 180 -0.79 9.46 -18.94
CA LEU A 180 -0.26 8.86 -17.73
C LEU A 180 0.76 7.77 -18.03
N GLU A 181 0.50 6.92 -19.03
CA GLU A 181 1.44 5.87 -19.44
C GLU A 181 2.79 6.47 -19.87
N LYS A 182 2.76 7.51 -20.72
CA LYS A 182 3.97 8.22 -21.15
C LYS A 182 4.69 8.91 -19.98
N ALA A 183 3.93 9.54 -19.09
CA ALA A 183 4.48 10.24 -17.94
C ALA A 183 5.16 9.26 -16.97
N CYS A 184 4.54 8.12 -16.69
CA CYS A 184 5.10 7.09 -15.82
C CYS A 184 6.38 6.48 -16.42
N ALA A 185 6.39 6.17 -17.71
CA ALA A 185 7.60 5.73 -18.40
C ALA A 185 8.73 6.78 -18.34
N TRP A 186 8.38 8.06 -18.50
CA TRP A 186 9.34 9.16 -18.39
C TRP A 186 9.91 9.31 -16.96
N VAL A 187 9.07 9.13 -15.93
CA VAL A 187 9.48 9.20 -14.50
C VAL A 187 10.49 8.12 -14.15
N ASP A 188 10.33 6.90 -14.65
CA ASP A 188 11.22 5.77 -14.35
C ASP A 188 12.55 5.80 -15.16
N GLU A 189 12.68 6.67 -16.16
CA GLU A 189 13.92 6.84 -16.91
C GLU A 189 14.95 7.62 -16.08
N ALA A 190 16.04 6.95 -15.68
CA ALA A 190 17.08 7.54 -14.82
C ALA A 190 17.65 8.90 -15.31
N LYS A 191 17.73 9.12 -16.63
CA LYS A 191 18.20 10.39 -17.21
C LYS A 191 17.27 11.58 -16.93
N ASN A 192 15.99 11.33 -16.62
CA ASN A 192 14.97 12.36 -16.39
C ASN A 192 14.86 12.73 -14.90
N GLN A 193 15.56 12.01 -14.02
CA GLN A 193 15.43 12.14 -12.57
C GLN A 193 15.74 13.55 -12.06
N THR A 194 16.78 14.22 -12.59
CA THR A 194 17.09 15.60 -12.19
C THR A 194 15.93 16.54 -12.49
N GLU A 195 15.41 16.50 -13.72
CA GLU A 195 14.27 17.34 -14.15
C GLU A 195 13.00 17.01 -13.35
N LEU A 196 12.74 15.73 -13.08
CA LEU A 196 11.62 15.28 -12.25
C LEU A 196 11.68 15.91 -10.84
N LEU A 197 12.83 15.81 -10.18
CA LEU A 197 12.98 16.33 -8.82
C LEU A 197 12.87 17.86 -8.79
N GLU A 198 13.40 18.54 -9.80
CA GLU A 198 13.24 20.00 -9.97
C GLU A 198 11.76 20.38 -10.10
N ILE A 199 10.99 19.72 -10.98
CA ILE A 199 9.55 19.95 -11.14
C ILE A 199 8.82 19.74 -9.82
N LEU A 200 9.04 18.61 -9.15
CA LEU A 200 8.33 18.25 -7.93
C LEU A 200 8.67 19.15 -6.73
N SER A 201 9.90 19.65 -6.66
CA SER A 201 10.36 20.55 -5.60
C SER A 201 9.72 21.95 -5.66
N HIS A 202 9.18 22.33 -6.82
CA HIS A 202 8.64 23.68 -7.01
C HIS A 202 7.47 23.96 -6.03
N PRO A 203 7.31 25.22 -5.54
CA PRO A 203 6.30 25.56 -4.53
C PRO A 203 4.85 25.26 -4.91
N ASP A 204 4.54 25.28 -6.22
CA ASP A 204 3.21 24.93 -6.74
C ASP A 204 2.92 23.42 -6.72
N TYR A 205 3.92 22.58 -6.42
CA TYR A 205 3.79 21.13 -6.28
C TYR A 205 4.01 20.68 -4.83
N LEU A 206 5.14 20.04 -4.51
CA LEU A 206 5.37 19.47 -3.17
C LEU A 206 6.00 20.46 -2.20
N ASN A 207 6.66 21.51 -2.71
CA ASN A 207 7.37 22.51 -1.89
C ASN A 207 8.35 21.85 -0.88
N CYS A 208 9.06 20.82 -1.34
CA CYS A 208 10.08 20.08 -0.58
C CYS A 208 11.44 20.24 -1.26
N THR A 209 12.53 20.00 -0.52
CA THR A 209 13.86 20.06 -1.13
C THR A 209 14.11 18.85 -2.02
N VAL A 210 14.98 18.99 -3.02
CA VAL A 210 15.38 17.90 -3.93
C VAL A 210 15.99 16.73 -3.15
N GLU A 211 16.75 17.03 -2.11
CA GLU A 211 17.37 16.04 -1.22
C GLU A 211 16.32 15.18 -0.51
N GLN A 212 15.19 15.76 -0.12
CA GLN A 212 14.11 15.00 0.52
C GLN A 212 13.39 14.09 -0.47
N LEU A 213 13.23 14.54 -1.70
CA LEU A 213 12.49 13.83 -2.74
C LEU A 213 13.28 12.66 -3.33
N VAL A 214 14.61 12.69 -3.24
CA VAL A 214 15.50 11.69 -3.83
C VAL A 214 15.13 10.27 -3.41
N TYR A 215 14.65 10.04 -2.18
CA TYR A 215 14.31 8.69 -1.69
C TYR A 215 13.02 8.12 -2.28
N GLY A 216 12.11 8.98 -2.75
CA GLY A 216 10.86 8.54 -3.39
C GLY A 216 11.02 8.15 -4.86
N PHE A 217 12.07 8.66 -5.53
CA PHE A 217 12.22 8.57 -6.98
C PHE A 217 13.58 8.05 -7.44
N SER A 218 14.57 8.04 -6.55
CA SER A 218 15.88 7.47 -6.78
C SER A 218 16.01 6.18 -6.02
N ALA A 219 16.56 5.17 -6.69
CA ALA A 219 16.91 3.87 -6.13
C ALA A 219 18.08 3.96 -5.11
N ILE A 220 18.03 4.93 -4.19
CA ILE A 220 19.05 5.20 -3.18
C ILE A 220 18.51 4.77 -1.82
N LYS A 221 19.25 3.91 -1.12
CA LYS A 221 18.95 3.51 0.26
C LYS A 221 19.57 4.53 1.23
N PRO A 222 18.87 4.92 2.30
CA PRO A 222 19.51 5.57 3.43
C PRO A 222 20.67 4.72 3.97
N LYS A 223 21.75 5.37 4.42
CA LYS A 223 22.88 4.65 5.05
C LYS A 223 22.43 4.03 6.37
N GLY A 224 22.95 2.84 6.70
CA GLY A 224 22.66 2.15 7.96
C GLY A 224 21.37 1.33 7.95
N GLN A 225 20.68 1.29 6.81
CA GLN A 225 19.46 0.54 6.61
C GLN A 225 19.74 -0.91 6.16
N PHE A 226 18.82 -1.84 6.43
CA PHE A 226 18.94 -3.22 5.94
C PHE A 226 18.84 -3.28 4.41
N ASP A 227 19.42 -4.32 3.83
CA ASP A 227 19.35 -4.53 2.38
C ASP A 227 18.00 -5.11 1.95
N TRP A 228 17.29 -4.42 1.05
CA TRP A 228 16.03 -4.89 0.46
C TRP A 228 16.10 -4.95 -1.08
N PRO A 229 15.27 -5.79 -1.73
CA PRO A 229 15.20 -5.88 -3.20
C PRO A 229 14.87 -4.53 -3.86
N MET A 230 15.43 -4.27 -5.04
CA MET A 230 15.17 -3.03 -5.79
C MET A 230 13.69 -2.90 -6.20
N GLU A 231 12.99 -4.02 -6.26
CA GLU A 231 11.56 -4.11 -6.51
C GLU A 231 10.72 -3.47 -5.40
N ALA A 232 11.28 -3.29 -4.20
CA ALA A 232 10.58 -2.67 -3.07
C ALA A 232 10.38 -1.16 -3.21
N TYR A 233 11.19 -0.50 -4.02
CA TYR A 233 11.03 0.93 -4.31
C TYR A 233 9.73 1.18 -5.06
N GLN A 234 9.28 2.43 -5.00
CA GLN A 234 8.14 2.85 -5.80
C GLN A 234 8.49 2.73 -7.28
N ARG A 235 7.64 2.03 -8.04
CA ARG A 235 7.80 1.82 -9.48
C ARG A 235 6.62 2.43 -10.19
N PHE A 236 6.88 3.27 -11.20
CA PHE A 236 5.82 3.98 -11.90
C PHE A 236 5.47 3.34 -13.23
N SER A 237 6.39 2.59 -13.86
CA SER A 237 6.21 2.03 -15.20
C SER A 237 6.44 0.52 -15.27
N GLY A 238 5.73 -0.13 -16.18
CA GLY A 238 5.93 -1.53 -16.56
C GLY A 238 4.64 -2.22 -16.93
N SER A 239 4.74 -3.29 -17.74
CA SER A 239 3.56 -3.99 -18.27
C SER A 239 2.63 -4.47 -17.15
N GLU A 240 3.16 -4.92 -16.02
CA GLU A 240 2.37 -5.40 -14.87
C GLU A 240 2.16 -4.34 -13.78
N ILE A 241 2.76 -3.15 -13.93
CA ILE A 241 2.66 -2.05 -12.95
C ILE A 241 1.45 -1.18 -13.26
N ASN A 242 1.27 -0.79 -14.53
CA ASN A 242 0.25 0.20 -14.89
C ASN A 242 -1.13 -0.40 -15.18
N LYS A 243 -1.19 -1.72 -15.39
CA LYS A 243 -2.44 -2.45 -15.60
C LYS A 243 -3.30 -2.45 -14.33
N PRO A 244 -4.57 -1.98 -14.39
CA PRO A 244 -5.50 -2.08 -13.26
C PRO A 244 -6.13 -3.49 -13.20
N LEU A 245 -5.41 -4.46 -12.64
CA LEU A 245 -5.90 -5.85 -12.59
C LEU A 245 -7.02 -6.04 -11.54
N PRO A 246 -8.15 -6.69 -11.89
CA PRO A 246 -9.23 -7.00 -10.93
C PRO A 246 -8.81 -7.90 -9.76
N SER A 247 -7.77 -8.73 -9.93
CA SER A 247 -7.19 -9.54 -8.84
C SER A 247 -6.76 -8.70 -7.64
N TYR A 248 -6.23 -7.49 -7.88
CA TYR A 248 -5.89 -6.54 -6.83
C TYR A 248 -7.12 -6.09 -6.05
N ALA A 249 -8.25 -5.88 -6.73
CA ALA A 249 -9.49 -5.50 -6.07
C ALA A 249 -10.01 -6.62 -5.16
N LEU A 250 -9.95 -7.87 -5.61
CA LEU A 250 -10.32 -9.03 -4.79
C LEU A 250 -9.49 -9.11 -3.51
N TRP A 251 -8.17 -8.93 -3.59
CA TRP A 251 -7.32 -8.93 -2.40
C TRP A 251 -7.59 -7.75 -1.47
N ILE A 252 -7.78 -6.55 -2.01
CA ILE A 252 -8.09 -5.38 -1.18
C ILE A 252 -9.44 -5.59 -0.48
N MET A 253 -10.45 -6.13 -1.15
CA MET A 253 -11.73 -6.48 -0.53
C MET A 253 -11.57 -7.57 0.53
N ALA A 254 -10.70 -8.57 0.30
CA ALA A 254 -10.35 -9.56 1.32
C ALA A 254 -9.75 -8.90 2.56
N GLN A 255 -8.83 -7.93 2.40
CA GLN A 255 -8.27 -7.20 3.53
C GLN A 255 -9.32 -6.32 4.24
N MET A 256 -10.20 -5.66 3.49
CA MET A 256 -11.31 -4.92 4.09
C MET A 256 -12.21 -5.84 4.92
N HIS A 257 -12.53 -7.04 4.43
CA HIS A 257 -13.35 -8.01 5.15
C HIS A 257 -12.64 -8.57 6.39
N ARG A 258 -11.38 -8.99 6.24
CA ARG A 258 -10.55 -9.50 7.34
C ARG A 258 -10.51 -8.53 8.52
N TRP A 259 -10.52 -7.23 8.25
CA TRP A 259 -10.50 -6.18 9.26
C TRP A 259 -11.87 -5.55 9.53
N GLN A 260 -12.95 -6.27 9.24
CA GLN A 260 -14.34 -5.90 9.57
C GLN A 260 -14.79 -4.55 8.98
N GLN A 261 -14.18 -4.14 7.86
CA GLN A 261 -14.51 -2.93 7.12
C GLN A 261 -15.41 -3.21 5.90
N LEU A 262 -15.57 -4.47 5.53
CA LEU A 262 -16.41 -4.92 4.43
C LEU A 262 -17.49 -5.87 4.92
N GLU A 263 -18.74 -5.44 4.78
CA GLU A 263 -19.95 -6.23 4.98
C GLU A 263 -20.24 -7.10 3.74
N GLU A 264 -21.51 -7.48 3.54
CA GLU A 264 -21.92 -8.28 2.40
C GLU A 264 -21.72 -7.55 1.06
N VAL A 265 -21.09 -8.26 0.11
CA VAL A 265 -20.93 -7.83 -1.27
C VAL A 265 -21.74 -8.78 -2.17
N PRO A 266 -22.68 -8.27 -2.99
CA PRO A 266 -23.50 -9.13 -3.85
C PRO A 266 -22.69 -10.00 -4.83
N SER A 267 -21.63 -9.43 -5.39
CA SER A 267 -20.62 -10.16 -6.16
C SER A 267 -19.27 -9.46 -6.05
N LEU A 268 -18.27 -10.19 -5.56
CA LEU A 268 -16.87 -9.76 -5.51
C LEU A 268 -16.29 -9.63 -6.91
N ASN A 269 -16.62 -10.57 -7.80
CA ASN A 269 -16.16 -10.54 -9.19
C ASN A 269 -16.67 -9.30 -9.93
N GLU A 270 -17.97 -8.99 -9.81
CA GLU A 270 -18.57 -7.83 -10.47
C GLU A 270 -18.00 -6.52 -9.92
N VAL A 271 -17.82 -6.40 -8.60
CA VAL A 271 -17.19 -5.21 -8.00
C VAL A 271 -15.74 -5.07 -8.45
N ALA A 272 -14.98 -6.17 -8.51
CA ALA A 272 -13.60 -6.15 -8.98
C ALA A 272 -13.50 -5.66 -10.43
N GLU A 273 -14.33 -6.19 -11.35
CA GLU A 273 -14.37 -5.76 -12.75
C GLU A 273 -14.86 -4.32 -12.92
N GLN A 274 -15.87 -3.92 -12.15
CA GLN A 274 -16.45 -2.58 -12.23
C GLN A 274 -15.50 -1.50 -11.74
N VAL A 275 -14.70 -1.80 -10.71
CA VAL A 275 -13.77 -0.84 -10.12
C VAL A 275 -12.42 -0.85 -10.82
N TYR A 276 -11.86 -2.01 -11.18
CA TYR A 276 -10.55 -2.12 -11.84
C TYR A 276 -10.72 -2.41 -13.33
N ARG A 277 -10.76 -1.32 -14.12
CA ARG A 277 -11.12 -1.32 -15.53
C ARG A 277 -9.95 -1.62 -16.46
N LYS A 278 -9.51 -2.88 -16.43
CA LYS A 278 -8.49 -3.41 -17.35
C LYS A 278 -8.88 -3.18 -18.81
N ASP A 279 -10.15 -3.34 -19.16
CA ASP A 279 -10.66 -3.12 -20.52
C ASP A 279 -10.39 -1.69 -21.05
N LEU A 280 -10.57 -0.66 -20.21
CA LEU A 280 -10.32 0.73 -20.60
C LEU A 280 -8.83 1.02 -20.79
N TYR A 281 -7.96 0.40 -19.98
CA TYR A 281 -6.50 0.47 -20.15
C TYR A 281 -6.09 -0.06 -21.53
N TYR A 282 -6.54 -1.28 -21.86
CA TYR A 282 -6.23 -1.92 -23.15
C TYR A 282 -6.80 -1.12 -24.32
N LYS A 283 -8.05 -0.65 -24.21
CA LYS A 283 -8.68 0.22 -25.23
C LYS A 283 -7.89 1.50 -25.44
N ALA A 284 -7.40 2.14 -24.38
CA ALA A 284 -6.67 3.40 -24.49
C ALA A 284 -5.34 3.25 -25.22
N LEU A 285 -4.66 2.11 -25.01
CA LEU A 285 -3.35 1.80 -25.56
C LEU A 285 -3.39 1.02 -26.89
N GLY A 286 -4.58 0.59 -27.34
CA GLY A 286 -4.72 -0.20 -28.57
C GLY A 286 -4.15 -1.61 -28.45
N LEU A 287 -4.24 -2.20 -27.26
CA LEU A 287 -3.74 -3.54 -26.95
C LEU A 287 -4.85 -4.59 -27.05
N ASP A 288 -4.49 -5.81 -27.43
CA ASP A 288 -5.42 -6.95 -27.39
C ASP A 288 -5.68 -7.36 -25.93
N VAL A 289 -6.95 -7.44 -25.54
CA VAL A 289 -7.32 -7.80 -24.16
C VAL A 289 -6.83 -9.21 -23.83
N GLU A 290 -5.90 -9.30 -22.88
CA GLU A 290 -5.47 -10.58 -22.31
C GLU A 290 -6.65 -11.25 -21.60
N LYS A 291 -7.01 -12.45 -22.07
CA LYS A 291 -8.05 -13.32 -21.50
C LYS A 291 -7.57 -14.12 -20.28
N ASP A 292 -6.70 -13.52 -19.47
CA ASP A 292 -6.37 -14.13 -18.19
C ASP A 292 -7.49 -13.81 -17.19
N ASP A 293 -8.34 -14.80 -17.00
CA ASP A 293 -9.44 -14.83 -16.04
C ASP A 293 -9.13 -15.75 -14.85
N SER A 294 -7.87 -16.15 -14.64
CA SER A 294 -7.46 -17.01 -13.52
C SER A 294 -7.75 -16.41 -12.15
N TRP A 295 -7.85 -15.08 -12.08
CA TRP A 295 -8.25 -14.34 -10.89
C TRP A 295 -9.74 -14.47 -10.56
N ARG A 296 -10.59 -14.78 -11.56
CA ARG A 296 -12.05 -14.75 -11.43
C ARG A 296 -12.51 -15.97 -10.62
N LEU A 297 -13.23 -15.71 -9.54
CA LEU A 297 -13.73 -16.75 -8.66
C LEU A 297 -14.87 -17.52 -9.33
N SER A 298 -14.90 -18.84 -9.20
CA SER A 298 -16.08 -19.64 -9.54
C SER A 298 -17.26 -19.24 -8.62
N SER A 299 -18.51 -19.47 -9.02
CA SER A 299 -19.66 -19.13 -8.16
C SER A 299 -19.61 -19.78 -6.78
N SER A 300 -19.09 -21.02 -6.69
CA SER A 300 -18.86 -21.71 -5.42
C SER A 300 -17.73 -21.07 -4.61
N SER A 301 -16.63 -20.70 -5.25
CA SER A 301 -15.49 -20.06 -4.59
C SER A 301 -15.86 -18.66 -4.08
N GLU A 302 -16.60 -17.89 -4.88
CA GLU A 302 -17.02 -16.53 -4.55
C GLU A 302 -17.93 -16.49 -3.31
N SER A 303 -18.88 -17.44 -3.23
CA SER A 303 -19.82 -17.53 -2.10
C SER A 303 -19.12 -17.81 -0.77
N ASN A 304 -17.98 -18.51 -0.79
CA ASN A 304 -17.23 -18.89 0.41
C ASN A 304 -15.96 -18.04 0.61
N TRP A 305 -15.64 -17.12 -0.31
CA TRP A 305 -14.37 -16.42 -0.34
C TRP A 305 -14.12 -15.61 0.93
N LEU A 306 -15.11 -14.83 1.36
CA LEU A 306 -15.00 -13.98 2.55
C LEU A 306 -14.88 -14.81 3.84
N GLU A 307 -15.60 -15.93 3.93
CA GLU A 307 -15.44 -16.88 5.02
C GLU A 307 -14.03 -17.48 5.05
N ALA A 308 -13.53 -17.93 3.90
CA ALA A 308 -12.17 -18.47 3.76
C ALA A 308 -11.09 -17.42 4.11
N VAL A 309 -11.32 -16.14 3.81
CA VAL A 309 -10.43 -15.04 4.23
C VAL A 309 -10.43 -14.88 5.75
N SER A 310 -11.59 -15.00 6.39
CA SER A 310 -11.78 -14.88 7.84
C SER A 310 -11.20 -16.06 8.63
N THR A 311 -11.28 -17.28 8.08
CA THR A 311 -10.63 -18.47 8.66
C THR A 311 -9.12 -18.52 8.39
N GLY A 312 -8.60 -17.54 7.66
CA GLY A 312 -7.20 -17.47 7.28
C GLY A 312 -6.81 -18.52 6.24
N SER A 313 -7.75 -19.11 5.51
CA SER A 313 -7.50 -20.09 4.44
C SER A 313 -7.11 -19.46 3.10
N VAL A 314 -7.26 -18.14 2.96
CA VAL A 314 -6.78 -17.38 1.79
C VAL A 314 -5.55 -16.56 2.18
N PHE A 315 -4.43 -16.89 1.56
CA PHE A 315 -3.16 -16.16 1.70
C PHE A 315 -2.58 -15.80 0.33
N LEU A 316 -1.79 -14.73 0.29
CA LEU A 316 -1.02 -14.39 -0.90
C LEU A 316 -0.02 -15.50 -1.20
N HIS A 317 0.18 -15.77 -2.49
CA HIS A 317 1.33 -16.55 -2.91
C HIS A 317 2.63 -15.90 -2.38
N PRO A 318 3.68 -16.68 -2.03
CA PRO A 318 4.94 -16.14 -1.49
C PRO A 318 5.62 -15.08 -2.38
N GLU A 319 5.39 -15.14 -3.69
CA GLU A 319 5.89 -14.16 -4.67
C GLU A 319 4.94 -12.96 -4.90
N GLY A 320 3.89 -12.85 -4.10
CA GLY A 320 2.90 -11.78 -4.14
C GLY A 320 1.70 -12.06 -5.05
N ILE A 321 0.77 -11.11 -5.06
CA ILE A 321 -0.56 -11.23 -5.64
C ILE A 321 -0.60 -11.48 -7.15
N LEU A 322 0.43 -11.09 -7.91
CA LEU A 322 0.52 -11.39 -9.34
C LEU A 322 0.63 -12.89 -9.62
N LYS A 323 1.05 -13.69 -8.63
CA LYS A 323 1.06 -15.15 -8.71
C LYS A 323 -0.21 -15.78 -8.15
N GLY A 324 -1.19 -14.96 -7.76
CA GLY A 324 -2.46 -15.37 -7.21
C GLY A 324 -2.43 -15.61 -5.70
N PHE A 325 -3.33 -16.49 -5.27
CA PHE A 325 -3.56 -16.85 -3.87
C PHE A 325 -3.28 -18.34 -3.69
N SER A 326 -2.78 -18.72 -2.52
CA SER A 326 -2.66 -20.13 -2.16
C SER A 326 -3.86 -20.54 -1.30
N GLU A 327 -4.37 -21.75 -1.55
CA GLU A 327 -5.41 -22.44 -0.77
C GLU A 327 -4.77 -23.39 0.26
#